data_AF-A0A962LWB4-F1
#
_entry.id   AF-A0A962LWB4-F1
#
_cell.length_a   1.000
_cell.length_b   1.000
_cell.length_c   1.000
_cell.angle_alpha   90.00
_cell.angle_beta   90.00
_cell.angle_gamma   90.00
#
_symmetry.space_group_name_H-M   'P 1'
#
loop_
_entity.id
_entity.type
_entity.pdbx_description
1 polymer ?
#
loop_
_entity_poly.entity_id
_entity_poly.type
_entity_poly.pdbx_seq_one_letter_code
_entity_poly.pdbx_strand_id
1 'polypeptide(L)'
;MDAWRQREPSHLYDHREIRQRHDQLRTAIDAGDVHGVLYALNEGIHGNMGGIGRATLYAQAKSGTKALVDDYVNVIVEALRCVAAASPREIPLVEKVDFFRRASHCYGRSALMLSGGGGVIYFHHGVVQTLVHERLLPNVLSGASAGSWLCAQIGTRTDEELERGHFEDFRYDLPTHLSPFRVLAGLEKEVTPQVVKQMAIDSFCNDMTFQEAYE
;
A
#
# COMPACT_ATOMS: atom_id res chain seq x y z
N MET A 1 -21.31 -13.31 -10.36
CA MET A 1 -20.43 -12.15 -10.06
C MET A 1 -19.29 -12.07 -11.06
N ASP A 2 -18.71 -13.21 -11.46
CA ASP A 2 -17.67 -13.24 -12.50
C ASP A 2 -18.13 -12.69 -13.85
N ALA A 3 -19.38 -12.94 -14.24
CA ALA A 3 -19.93 -12.38 -15.49
C ALA A 3 -19.85 -10.84 -15.57
N TRP A 4 -19.98 -10.13 -14.44
CA TRP A 4 -19.82 -8.68 -14.42
C TRP A 4 -18.35 -8.26 -14.60
N ARG A 5 -17.42 -9.00 -13.99
CA ARG A 5 -15.97 -8.75 -14.10
C ARG A 5 -15.49 -8.95 -15.53
N GLN A 6 -16.00 -9.98 -16.22
CA GLN A 6 -15.64 -10.31 -17.59
C GLN A 6 -16.24 -9.36 -18.63
N ARG A 7 -17.34 -8.68 -18.31
CA ARG A 7 -17.93 -7.68 -19.20
C ARG A 7 -17.18 -6.36 -19.09
N GLU A 8 -16.36 -6.03 -20.08
CA GLU A 8 -15.63 -4.74 -20.10
C GLU A 8 -16.56 -3.53 -20.09
N PRO A 9 -17.61 -3.46 -20.94
CA PRO A 9 -18.43 -2.26 -21.00
C PRO A 9 -19.07 -1.92 -19.67
N SER A 10 -18.80 -0.70 -19.21
CA SER A 10 -19.35 -0.12 -17.99
C SER A 10 -19.32 1.40 -18.09
N HIS A 11 -20.27 2.05 -17.42
CA HIS A 11 -20.26 3.51 -17.21
C HIS A 11 -19.38 3.90 -16.01
N LEU A 12 -18.77 2.91 -15.34
CA LEU A 12 -17.99 3.15 -14.13
C LEU A 12 -16.52 3.49 -14.40
N TYR A 13 -16.04 3.30 -15.63
CA TYR A 13 -14.70 3.63 -16.11
C TYR A 13 -14.71 3.68 -17.65
N ASP A 14 -13.72 4.32 -18.26
CA ASP A 14 -13.56 4.36 -19.72
C ASP A 14 -12.90 3.08 -20.23
N HIS A 15 -13.70 2.03 -20.37
CA HIS A 15 -13.24 0.73 -20.87
C HIS A 15 -12.62 0.81 -22.28
N ARG A 16 -13.04 1.76 -23.12
CA ARG A 16 -12.51 1.89 -24.50
C ARG A 16 -11.09 2.44 -24.47
N GLU A 17 -10.86 3.49 -23.68
CA GLU A 17 -9.53 4.04 -23.48
C GLU A 17 -8.59 2.98 -22.89
N ILE A 18 -9.02 2.24 -21.86
CA ILE A 18 -8.20 1.22 -21.22
C ILE A 18 -7.86 0.07 -22.18
N ARG A 19 -8.82 -0.41 -22.97
CA ARG A 19 -8.57 -1.44 -23.99
C ARG A 19 -7.58 -0.95 -25.05
N GLN A 20 -7.76 0.27 -25.56
CA GLN A 20 -6.85 0.84 -26.54
C GLN A 20 -5.41 0.94 -26.01
N ARG A 21 -5.22 1.46 -24.79
CA ARG A 21 -3.89 1.58 -24.17
C ARG A 21 -3.27 0.22 -23.86
N HIS A 22 -4.07 -0.74 -23.40
CA HIS A 22 -3.63 -2.13 -23.23
C HIS A 22 -3.08 -2.68 -24.55
N ASP A 23 -3.84 -2.57 -25.63
CA ASP A 23 -3.48 -3.16 -26.92
C ASP A 23 -2.24 -2.48 -27.53
N GLN A 24 -2.09 -1.16 -27.34
CA GLN A 24 -0.89 -0.43 -27.73
C GLN A 24 0.37 -0.95 -27.01
N LEU A 25 0.31 -1.08 -25.67
CA LEU A 25 1.43 -1.63 -24.89
C LEU A 25 1.73 -3.08 -25.28
N ARG A 26 0.70 -3.91 -25.39
CA ARG A 26 0.85 -5.32 -25.77
C ARG A 26 1.52 -5.46 -27.14
N THR A 27 1.05 -4.71 -28.14
CA THR A 27 1.61 -4.72 -29.49
C THR A 27 3.08 -4.32 -29.50
N ALA A 28 3.46 -3.26 -28.76
CA ALA A 28 4.85 -2.81 -28.68
C ALA A 28 5.76 -3.83 -27.97
N ILE A 29 5.28 -4.45 -26.90
CA ILE A 29 6.00 -5.53 -26.19
C ILE A 29 6.22 -6.72 -27.12
N ASP A 30 5.16 -7.19 -27.79
CA ASP A 30 5.20 -8.38 -28.65
C ASP A 30 6.11 -8.16 -29.87
N ALA A 31 6.22 -6.91 -30.35
CA ALA A 31 7.14 -6.51 -31.42
C ALA A 31 8.60 -6.33 -30.96
N GLY A 32 8.87 -6.36 -29.65
CA GLY A 32 10.19 -6.03 -29.10
C GLY A 32 10.57 -4.55 -29.28
N ASP A 33 9.59 -3.67 -29.54
CA ASP A 33 9.81 -2.24 -29.75
C ASP A 33 9.90 -1.51 -28.40
N VAL A 34 11.09 -1.55 -27.79
CA VAL A 34 11.35 -0.93 -26.49
C VAL A 34 11.08 0.58 -26.51
N HIS A 35 11.37 1.27 -27.61
CA HIS A 35 11.08 2.70 -27.74
C HIS A 35 9.58 2.97 -27.83
N GLY A 36 8.83 2.14 -28.56
CA GLY A 36 7.37 2.17 -28.59
C GLY A 36 6.75 1.93 -27.22
N VAL A 37 7.28 0.98 -26.44
CA VAL A 37 6.86 0.75 -25.05
C VAL A 37 7.11 1.99 -24.20
N LEU A 38 8.32 2.56 -24.25
CA LEU A 38 8.68 3.75 -23.50
C LEU A 38 7.80 4.96 -23.89
N TYR A 39 7.50 5.11 -25.19
CA TYR A 39 6.62 6.15 -25.69
C TYR A 39 5.20 6.02 -25.13
N ALA A 40 4.60 4.83 -25.26
CA ALA A 40 3.25 4.56 -24.77
C ALA A 40 3.10 4.76 -23.26
N LEU A 41 4.13 4.44 -22.47
CA LEU A 41 4.15 4.70 -21.03
C LEU A 41 4.27 6.21 -20.70
N ASN A 42 5.07 6.97 -21.46
CA ASN A 42 5.21 8.42 -21.26
C ASN A 42 3.96 9.21 -21.67
N GLU A 43 3.09 8.68 -22.53
CA GLU A 43 1.81 9.30 -22.90
C GLU A 43 0.78 9.35 -21.76
N GLY A 44 1.10 8.85 -20.57
CA GLY A 44 0.33 9.12 -19.37
C GLY A 44 0.17 7.95 -18.41
N ILE A 45 1.25 7.30 -18.00
CA ILE A 45 1.18 6.32 -16.90
C ILE A 45 0.60 6.96 -15.62
N HIS A 46 -0.59 6.51 -15.21
CA HIS A 46 -1.29 7.03 -14.03
C HIS A 46 -2.17 5.94 -13.40
N GLY A 47 -2.13 5.81 -12.06
CA GLY A 47 -2.89 4.79 -11.33
C GLY A 47 -4.42 4.92 -11.36
N ASN A 48 -4.97 6.02 -11.88
CA ASN A 48 -6.42 6.20 -12.07
C ASN A 48 -6.80 6.53 -13.53
N MET A 49 -5.98 6.07 -14.49
CA MET A 49 -6.27 6.24 -15.91
C MET A 49 -7.68 5.72 -16.24
N GLY A 50 -8.45 6.43 -17.06
CA GLY A 50 -9.83 6.04 -17.42
C GLY A 50 -10.78 5.85 -16.22
N GLY A 51 -10.44 6.28 -15.01
CA GLY A 51 -11.24 6.06 -13.80
C GLY A 51 -11.15 4.66 -13.20
N ILE A 52 -10.10 3.89 -13.51
CA ILE A 52 -9.94 2.51 -13.00
C ILE A 52 -9.84 2.41 -11.48
N GLY A 53 -9.39 3.46 -10.79
CA GLY A 53 -9.26 3.53 -9.33
C GLY A 53 -10.53 3.95 -8.59
N ARG A 54 -11.67 4.07 -9.27
CA ARG A 54 -12.91 4.56 -8.66
C ARG A 54 -13.53 3.53 -7.71
N ALA A 55 -13.71 3.89 -6.45
CA ALA A 55 -14.21 2.97 -5.41
C ALA A 55 -15.53 2.26 -5.76
N THR A 56 -16.46 2.93 -6.46
CA THR A 56 -17.74 2.34 -6.88
C THR A 56 -17.59 1.19 -7.88
N LEU A 57 -16.48 1.13 -8.61
CA LEU A 57 -16.13 0.02 -9.50
C LEU A 57 -15.84 -1.26 -8.69
N TYR A 58 -15.09 -1.12 -7.60
CA TYR A 58 -14.69 -2.22 -6.72
C TYR A 58 -15.82 -2.71 -5.81
N ALA A 59 -16.88 -1.92 -5.62
CA ALA A 59 -18.06 -2.33 -4.86
C ALA A 59 -18.99 -3.31 -5.61
N GLN A 60 -18.74 -3.59 -6.90
CA GLN A 60 -19.63 -4.41 -7.73
C GLN A 60 -19.36 -5.92 -7.65
N ALA A 61 -18.22 -6.31 -7.09
CA ALA A 61 -17.85 -7.71 -6.90
C ALA A 61 -17.33 -7.93 -5.47
N LYS A 62 -17.48 -9.15 -4.97
CA LYS A 62 -16.95 -9.52 -3.64
C LYS A 62 -15.42 -9.58 -3.60
N SER A 63 -14.78 -9.79 -4.75
CA SER A 63 -13.34 -9.83 -4.91
C SER A 63 -12.95 -9.33 -6.30
N GLY A 64 -11.84 -8.59 -6.36
CA GLY A 64 -11.32 -7.98 -7.58
C GLY A 64 -12.28 -6.97 -8.22
N THR A 65 -12.00 -6.64 -9.48
CA THR A 65 -12.80 -5.71 -10.29
C THR A 65 -12.96 -6.24 -11.72
N LYS A 66 -13.14 -5.37 -12.71
CA LYS A 66 -13.13 -5.67 -14.14
C LYS A 66 -11.84 -6.39 -14.55
N ALA A 67 -11.97 -7.50 -15.28
CA ALA A 67 -10.83 -8.26 -15.79
C ALA A 67 -9.92 -7.40 -16.68
N LEU A 68 -10.51 -6.53 -17.52
CA LEU A 68 -9.74 -5.57 -18.33
C LEU A 68 -8.84 -4.65 -17.49
N VAL A 69 -9.25 -4.27 -16.28
CA VAL A 69 -8.41 -3.44 -15.39
C VAL A 69 -7.22 -4.26 -14.89
N ASP A 70 -7.46 -5.51 -14.47
CA ASP A 70 -6.41 -6.42 -14.05
C ASP A 70 -5.42 -6.68 -15.21
N ASP A 71 -5.91 -6.96 -16.42
CA ASP A 71 -5.09 -7.17 -17.62
C ASP A 71 -4.26 -5.93 -17.98
N TYR A 72 -4.87 -4.74 -17.90
CA TYR A 72 -4.17 -3.49 -18.17
C TYR A 72 -3.05 -3.20 -17.16
N VAL A 73 -3.30 -3.44 -15.87
CA VAL A 73 -2.26 -3.30 -14.84
C VAL A 73 -1.13 -4.32 -15.08
N ASN A 74 -1.47 -5.56 -15.45
CA ASN A 74 -0.47 -6.59 -15.77
C ASN A 74 0.41 -6.21 -16.97
N VAL A 75 -0.18 -5.71 -18.06
CA VAL A 75 0.63 -5.28 -19.22
C VAL A 75 1.50 -4.05 -18.91
N ILE A 76 1.05 -3.15 -18.03
CA ILE A 76 1.91 -2.05 -17.52
C ILE A 76 3.12 -2.63 -16.77
N VAL A 77 2.91 -3.62 -15.89
CA VAL A 77 4.02 -4.25 -15.15
C VAL A 77 5.01 -4.91 -16.11
N GLU A 78 4.53 -5.61 -17.13
CA GLU A 78 5.37 -6.19 -18.19
C GLU A 78 6.13 -5.10 -18.97
N ALA A 79 5.45 -4.02 -19.36
CA ALA A 79 6.04 -2.88 -20.06
C ALA A 79 7.17 -2.22 -19.24
N LEU A 80 6.95 -2.01 -17.94
CA LEU A 80 7.96 -1.47 -17.03
C LEU A 80 9.17 -2.40 -16.93
N ARG A 81 8.95 -3.71 -16.86
CA ARG A 81 10.04 -4.71 -16.87
C ARG A 81 10.80 -4.71 -18.19
N CYS A 82 10.13 -4.54 -19.32
CA CYS A 82 10.75 -4.40 -20.65
C CYS A 82 11.71 -3.20 -20.69
N VAL A 83 11.25 -2.02 -20.25
CA VAL A 83 12.08 -0.80 -20.18
C VAL A 83 13.26 -0.97 -19.22
N ALA A 84 13.05 -1.65 -18.07
CA ALA A 84 14.12 -1.92 -17.12
C ALA A 84 15.21 -2.83 -17.74
N ALA A 85 14.79 -3.89 -18.43
CA ALA A 85 15.66 -4.90 -19.03
C ALA A 85 16.36 -4.44 -20.32
N ALA A 86 15.91 -3.36 -20.95
CA ALA A 86 16.52 -2.80 -22.16
C ALA A 86 18.05 -2.61 -22.00
N SER A 87 18.84 -2.73 -23.05
CA SER A 87 20.26 -2.45 -22.96
C SER A 87 20.52 -0.93 -22.86
N PRO A 88 21.68 -0.48 -22.32
CA PRO A 88 22.07 0.93 -22.35
C PRO A 88 22.22 1.52 -23.76
N ARG A 89 22.27 0.68 -24.81
CA ARG A 89 22.30 1.12 -26.21
C ARG A 89 20.90 1.47 -26.74
N GLU A 90 19.87 0.81 -26.22
CA GLU A 90 18.47 1.09 -26.56
C GLU A 90 17.96 2.25 -25.72
N ILE A 91 18.11 2.18 -24.40
CA ILE A 91 17.73 3.27 -23.49
C ILE A 91 18.91 3.57 -22.56
N PRO A 92 19.53 4.76 -22.65
CA PRO A 92 20.56 5.19 -21.73
C PRO A 92 20.11 5.13 -20.26
N LEU A 93 21.04 4.81 -19.35
CA LEU A 93 20.73 4.66 -17.91
C LEU A 93 20.09 5.92 -17.31
N VAL A 94 20.58 7.10 -17.67
CA VAL A 94 20.05 8.38 -17.17
C VAL A 94 18.57 8.55 -17.55
N GLU A 95 18.22 8.21 -18.79
CA GLU A 95 16.86 8.31 -19.31
C GLU A 95 15.92 7.32 -18.61
N LYS A 96 16.39 6.08 -18.35
CA LYS A 96 15.63 5.11 -17.56
C LYS A 96 15.34 5.61 -16.15
N VAL A 97 16.37 6.10 -15.45
CA VAL A 97 16.23 6.59 -14.07
C VAL A 97 15.23 7.75 -14.03
N ASP A 98 15.34 8.69 -14.97
CA ASP A 98 14.42 9.81 -15.06
C ASP A 98 12.99 9.36 -15.38
N PHE A 99 12.82 8.41 -16.29
CA PHE A 99 11.52 7.81 -16.59
C PHE A 99 10.90 7.15 -15.35
N PHE A 100 11.61 6.24 -14.68
CA PHE A 100 11.08 5.51 -13.52
C PHE A 100 10.74 6.42 -12.35
N ARG A 101 11.52 7.49 -12.12
CA ARG A 101 11.18 8.52 -11.13
C ARG A 101 9.85 9.18 -11.45
N ARG A 102 9.68 9.67 -12.68
CA ARG A 102 8.41 10.30 -13.12
C ARG A 102 7.24 9.31 -13.05
N ALA A 103 7.43 8.10 -13.57
CA ALA A 103 6.43 7.04 -13.55
C ALA A 103 5.98 6.71 -12.11
N SER A 104 6.93 6.60 -11.16
CA SER A 104 6.61 6.38 -9.75
C SER A 104 5.78 7.52 -9.15
N HIS A 105 6.08 8.78 -9.50
CA HIS A 105 5.32 9.94 -9.04
C HIS A 105 3.91 9.98 -9.65
N CYS A 106 3.76 9.75 -10.95
CA CYS A 106 2.47 9.82 -11.65
C CYS A 106 1.56 8.63 -11.35
N TYR A 107 2.11 7.42 -11.24
CA TYR A 107 1.32 6.23 -10.94
C TYR A 107 0.81 6.23 -9.50
N GLY A 108 1.63 6.73 -8.57
CA GLY A 108 1.34 6.76 -7.15
C GLY A 108 1.80 5.50 -6.42
N ARG A 109 1.42 5.41 -5.15
CA ARG A 109 1.77 4.31 -4.26
C ARG A 109 0.54 3.93 -3.45
N SER A 110 0.39 2.64 -3.16
CA SER A 110 -0.56 2.17 -2.16
C SER A 110 -0.18 2.76 -0.80
N ALA A 111 -1.19 3.08 0.00
CA ALA A 111 -1.00 3.56 1.37
C ALA A 111 -1.90 2.78 2.32
N LEU A 112 -1.41 2.50 3.53
CA LEU A 112 -2.18 1.92 4.61
C LEU A 112 -2.50 3.01 5.63
N MET A 113 -3.79 3.22 5.87
CA MET A 113 -4.30 4.19 6.84
C MET A 113 -4.90 3.46 8.05
N LEU A 114 -4.33 3.69 9.22
CA LEU A 114 -4.66 3.05 10.48
C LEU A 114 -5.34 4.07 11.40
N SER A 115 -6.65 3.92 11.56
CA SER A 115 -7.46 4.77 12.44
C SER A 115 -7.12 4.56 13.92
N GLY A 116 -7.48 5.54 14.76
CA GLY A 116 -7.37 5.40 16.20
C GLY A 116 -8.42 4.48 16.82
N GLY A 117 -8.15 4.05 18.05
CA GLY A 117 -9.08 3.26 18.87
C GLY A 117 -8.33 2.26 19.75
N GLY A 118 -8.19 2.57 21.04
CA GLY A 118 -7.38 1.77 21.96
C GLY A 118 -7.80 0.30 22.06
N GLY A 119 -9.12 0.03 22.06
CA GLY A 119 -9.63 -1.34 22.13
C GLY A 119 -9.57 -2.13 20.82
N VAL A 120 -9.35 -1.46 19.67
CA VAL A 120 -9.39 -2.09 18.34
C VAL A 120 -8.01 -2.21 17.70
N ILE A 121 -6.94 -1.80 18.40
CA ILE A 121 -5.57 -1.86 17.90
C ILE A 121 -5.14 -3.29 17.51
N TYR A 122 -5.63 -4.30 18.21
CA TYR A 122 -5.34 -5.71 17.90
C TYR A 122 -6.01 -6.20 16.60
N PHE A 123 -7.06 -5.54 16.11
CA PHE A 123 -7.53 -5.81 14.75
C PHE A 123 -6.54 -5.29 13.71
N HIS A 124 -5.93 -4.13 13.97
CA HIS A 124 -4.87 -3.62 13.11
C HIS A 124 -3.62 -4.51 13.13
N HIS A 125 -3.28 -5.13 14.26
CA HIS A 125 -2.21 -6.14 14.33
C HIS A 125 -2.45 -7.27 13.32
N GLY A 126 -3.64 -7.90 13.36
CA GLY A 126 -3.95 -9.00 12.44
C GLY A 126 -3.90 -8.59 10.96
N VAL A 127 -4.41 -7.39 10.64
CA VAL A 127 -4.33 -6.84 9.27
C VAL A 127 -2.88 -6.62 8.85
N VAL A 128 -2.07 -5.93 9.67
CA VAL A 128 -0.68 -5.62 9.35
C VAL A 128 0.14 -6.90 9.23
N GLN A 129 0.01 -7.84 10.16
CA GLN A 129 0.75 -9.10 10.13
C GLN A 129 0.41 -9.91 8.88
N THR A 130 -0.88 -9.96 8.50
CA THR A 130 -1.29 -10.63 7.25
C THR A 130 -0.66 -9.96 6.04
N LEU A 131 -0.64 -8.63 5.99
CA LEU A 131 0.02 -7.89 4.90
C LEU A 131 1.53 -8.12 4.87
N VAL A 132 2.19 -8.27 6.02
CA VAL A 132 3.61 -8.63 6.11
C VAL A 132 3.84 -10.04 5.52
N HIS A 133 3.09 -11.04 5.99
CA HIS A 133 3.24 -12.43 5.52
C HIS A 133 3.01 -12.59 4.01
N GLU A 134 2.05 -11.85 3.47
CA GLU A 134 1.74 -11.85 2.04
C GLU A 134 2.65 -10.92 1.22
N ARG A 135 3.59 -10.21 1.86
CA ARG A 135 4.48 -9.19 1.24
C ARG A 135 3.71 -8.09 0.49
N LEU A 136 2.62 -7.64 1.11
CA LEU A 136 1.70 -6.62 0.61
C LEU A 136 1.67 -5.35 1.49
N LEU A 137 2.48 -5.28 2.55
CA LEU A 137 2.55 -4.09 3.40
C LEU A 137 3.08 -2.89 2.58
N PRO A 138 2.34 -1.77 2.48
CA PRO A 138 2.78 -0.62 1.71
C PRO A 138 3.79 0.25 2.48
N ASN A 139 4.70 0.89 1.76
CA ASN A 139 5.71 1.77 2.34
C ASN A 139 5.17 3.16 2.76
N VAL A 140 3.92 3.47 2.40
CA VAL A 140 3.27 4.73 2.81
C VAL A 140 2.27 4.39 3.91
N LEU A 141 2.60 4.80 5.13
CA LEU A 141 1.81 4.53 6.33
C LEU A 141 1.25 5.83 6.89
N SER A 142 0.00 5.82 7.31
CA SER A 142 -0.64 6.91 8.04
C SER A 142 -1.37 6.36 9.24
N GLY A 143 -1.11 6.92 10.42
CA GLY A 143 -1.68 6.43 11.68
C GLY A 143 -2.14 7.57 12.56
N ALA A 144 -3.29 7.40 13.23
CA ALA A 144 -3.78 8.33 14.24
C ALA A 144 -3.98 7.62 15.59
N SER A 145 -3.53 8.23 16.69
CA SER A 145 -3.68 7.66 18.05
C SER A 145 -3.12 6.22 18.12
N ALA A 146 -3.92 5.21 18.45
CA ALA A 146 -3.53 3.80 18.40
C ALA A 146 -2.85 3.40 17.07
N GLY A 147 -3.36 3.89 15.94
CA GLY A 147 -2.74 3.63 14.63
C GLY A 147 -1.34 4.22 14.47
N SER A 148 -1.04 5.36 15.13
CA SER A 148 0.31 5.92 15.10
C SER A 148 1.33 5.08 15.87
N TRP A 149 0.92 4.37 16.91
CA TRP A 149 1.78 3.42 17.61
C TRP A 149 2.14 2.23 16.72
N LEU A 150 1.20 1.79 15.87
CA LEU A 150 1.46 0.72 14.93
C LEU A 150 2.39 1.16 13.81
N CYS A 151 2.18 2.36 13.24
CA CYS A 151 3.13 2.94 12.28
C CYS A 151 4.53 3.09 12.87
N ALA A 152 4.65 3.52 14.13
CA ALA A 152 5.93 3.64 14.81
C ALA A 152 6.60 2.26 14.96
N GLN A 153 5.86 1.24 15.38
CA GLN A 153 6.39 -0.12 15.49
C GLN A 153 6.85 -0.73 14.17
N ILE A 154 6.10 -0.49 13.08
CA ILE A 154 6.50 -0.91 11.73
C ILE A 154 7.79 -0.18 11.33
N GLY A 155 7.85 1.13 11.54
CA GLY A 155 8.99 1.96 11.15
C GLY A 155 10.26 1.78 11.99
N THR A 156 10.23 1.02 13.08
CA THR A 156 11.40 0.73 13.94
C THR A 156 11.80 -0.75 13.91
N ARG A 157 11.33 -1.50 12.91
CA ARG A 157 11.59 -2.93 12.75
C ARG A 157 11.99 -3.24 11.32
N THR A 158 12.83 -4.26 11.19
CA THR A 158 13.19 -4.86 9.91
C THR A 158 12.08 -5.75 9.39
N ASP A 159 12.05 -5.98 8.07
CA ASP A 159 11.12 -6.92 7.44
C ASP A 159 11.22 -8.32 8.07
N GLU A 160 12.44 -8.78 8.40
CA GLU A 160 12.65 -10.09 9.05
C GLU A 160 12.02 -10.17 10.45
N GLU A 161 12.08 -9.10 11.24
CA GLU A 161 11.46 -9.05 12.57
C GLU A 161 9.93 -9.07 12.46
N LEU A 162 9.38 -8.37 11.47
CA LEU A 162 7.95 -8.37 11.20
C LEU A 162 7.48 -9.74 10.72
N GLU A 163 8.20 -10.38 9.80
CA GLU A 163 7.89 -11.72 9.25
C GLU A 163 7.90 -12.83 10.33
N ARG A 164 8.60 -12.62 11.46
CA ARG A 164 8.62 -13.56 12.60
C ARG A 164 7.36 -13.53 13.47
N GLY A 165 6.33 -12.77 13.09
CA GLY A 165 5.06 -12.71 13.83
C GLY A 165 5.01 -11.64 14.91
N HIS A 166 5.79 -10.54 14.79
CA HIS A 166 5.85 -9.48 15.82
C HIS A 166 4.45 -9.07 16.32
N PHE A 167 3.50 -8.80 15.42
CA PHE A 167 2.17 -8.34 15.82
C PHE A 167 1.24 -9.46 16.29
N GLU A 168 1.58 -10.73 16.07
CA GLU A 168 0.84 -11.89 16.61
C GLU A 168 1.04 -11.98 18.12
N ASP A 169 2.28 -11.80 18.56
CA ASP A 169 2.70 -11.98 19.95
C ASP A 169 2.68 -10.68 20.76
N PHE A 170 2.90 -9.52 20.12
CA PHE A 170 3.04 -8.26 20.85
C PHE A 170 1.77 -7.85 21.61
N ARG A 171 1.91 -7.55 22.90
CA ARG A 171 0.84 -7.01 23.75
C ARG A 171 1.34 -5.76 24.46
N TYR A 172 0.51 -4.72 24.45
CA TYR A 172 0.82 -3.49 25.16
C TYR A 172 0.73 -3.71 26.66
N ASP A 173 1.68 -3.13 27.40
CA ASP A 173 1.66 -3.12 28.86
C ASP A 173 0.61 -2.10 29.35
N LEU A 174 -0.64 -2.54 29.39
CA LEU A 174 -1.79 -1.74 29.81
C LEU A 174 -2.36 -2.31 31.13
N PRO A 175 -2.87 -1.44 32.03
CA PRO A 175 -3.48 -1.89 33.28
C PRO A 175 -4.81 -2.61 33.00
N THR A 176 -4.75 -3.94 32.86
CA THR A 176 -5.91 -4.81 32.53
C THR A 176 -6.94 -4.90 33.64
N HIS A 177 -6.55 -4.58 34.89
CA HIS A 177 -7.43 -4.61 36.06
C HIS A 177 -8.30 -3.35 36.19
N LEU A 178 -8.04 -2.30 35.40
CA LEU A 178 -8.79 -1.04 35.44
C LEU A 178 -9.76 -0.95 34.28
N SER A 179 -10.94 -0.39 34.54
CA SER A 179 -11.92 -0.11 33.49
C SER A 179 -11.41 1.05 32.61
N PRO A 180 -11.25 0.86 31.28
CA PRO A 180 -10.81 1.93 30.39
C PRO A 180 -11.72 3.16 30.43
N PHE A 181 -13.02 2.95 30.64
CA PHE A 181 -14.00 4.03 30.80
C PHE A 181 -13.73 4.86 32.05
N ARG A 182 -13.40 4.22 33.18
CA ARG A 182 -13.13 4.92 34.45
C ARG A 182 -11.85 5.75 34.38
N VAL A 183 -10.82 5.20 33.76
CA VAL A 183 -9.56 5.92 33.50
C VAL A 183 -9.82 7.14 32.60
N LEU A 184 -10.55 6.96 31.50
CA LEU A 184 -10.86 8.05 30.57
C LEU A 184 -11.76 9.13 31.20
N ALA A 185 -12.69 8.73 32.07
CA ALA A 185 -13.56 9.64 32.82
C ALA A 185 -12.85 10.34 34.00
N GLY A 186 -11.56 10.06 34.24
CA GLY A 186 -10.80 10.65 35.35
C GLY A 186 -11.25 10.16 36.73
N LEU A 187 -11.91 9.01 36.79
CA LEU A 187 -12.40 8.41 38.04
C LEU A 187 -11.32 7.60 38.77
N GLU A 188 -10.20 7.32 38.10
CA GLU A 188 -9.02 6.70 38.68
C GLU A 188 -7.99 7.78 39.06
N LYS A 189 -7.62 7.84 40.34
CA LYS A 189 -6.74 8.89 40.88
C LYS A 189 -5.27 8.66 40.58
N GLU A 190 -4.84 7.40 40.56
CA GLU A 190 -3.43 7.02 40.41
C GLU A 190 -3.05 6.74 38.95
N VAL A 191 -3.99 6.25 38.15
CA VAL A 191 -3.77 5.89 36.75
C VAL A 191 -4.57 6.82 35.85
N THR A 192 -3.88 7.84 35.35
CA THR A 192 -4.45 8.80 34.40
C THR A 192 -4.36 8.28 32.96
N PRO A 193 -5.17 8.82 32.02
CA PRO A 193 -5.02 8.51 30.60
C PRO A 193 -3.60 8.75 30.05
N GLN A 194 -2.90 9.75 30.60
CA GLN A 194 -1.53 10.07 30.19
C GLN A 194 -0.53 9.01 30.67
N VAL A 195 -0.71 8.48 31.88
CA VAL A 195 0.10 7.36 32.40
C VAL A 195 -0.10 6.12 31.55
N VAL A 196 -1.36 5.76 31.26
CA VAL A 196 -1.67 4.60 30.39
C VAL A 196 -1.08 4.76 29.00
N LYS A 197 -1.15 5.97 28.42
CA LYS A 197 -0.51 6.30 27.14
C LYS A 197 1.01 6.09 27.22
N GLN A 198 1.65 6.53 28.30
CA GLN A 198 3.10 6.40 28.45
C GLN A 198 3.51 4.93 28.57
N MET A 199 2.84 4.15 29.41
CA MET A 199 3.08 2.70 29.54
C MET A 199 2.95 1.98 28.19
N ALA A 200 1.92 2.34 27.40
CA ALA A 200 1.74 1.79 26.07
C ALA A 200 2.91 2.13 25.14
N ILE A 201 3.39 3.38 25.15
CA ILE A 201 4.53 3.82 24.34
C ILE A 201 5.81 3.11 24.77
N ASP A 202 6.08 3.06 26.07
CA ASP A 202 7.26 2.42 26.65
C ASP A 202 7.33 0.92 26.31
N SER A 203 6.18 0.26 26.11
CA SER A 203 6.14 -1.16 25.74
C SER A 203 6.71 -1.48 24.35
N PHE A 204 6.80 -0.50 23.44
CA PHE A 204 7.36 -0.71 22.10
C PHE A 204 8.48 0.25 21.70
N CYS A 205 8.71 1.31 22.47
CA CYS A 205 9.80 2.24 22.25
C CYS A 205 11.14 1.59 22.64
N ASN A 206 12.11 1.66 21.74
CA ASN A 206 13.45 1.07 21.90
C ASN A 206 14.56 2.13 21.96
N ASP A 207 14.21 3.39 22.24
CA ASP A 207 15.09 4.57 22.27
C ASP A 207 15.90 4.80 20.98
N MET A 208 15.45 4.18 19.88
CA MET A 208 16.05 4.30 18.56
C MET A 208 15.91 5.73 18.01
N THR A 209 17.00 6.24 17.44
CA THR A 209 17.01 7.52 16.73
C THR A 209 16.38 7.38 15.35
N PHE A 210 15.95 8.50 14.76
CA PHE A 210 15.44 8.50 13.39
C PHE A 210 16.46 8.02 12.34
N GLN A 211 17.76 8.17 12.63
CA GLN A 211 18.83 7.69 11.75
C GLN A 211 18.90 6.16 11.80
N GLU A 212 18.94 5.57 13.00
CA GLU A 212 18.96 4.11 13.19
C GLU A 212 17.69 3.43 12.66
N ALA A 213 16.55 4.12 12.67
CA ALA A 213 15.32 3.62 12.05
C ALA A 213 15.32 3.69 10.52
N TYR A 214 16.16 4.55 9.92
CA TYR A 214 16.24 4.75 8.47
C TYR A 214 17.25 3.81 7.78
N GLU A 215 18.31 3.44 8.49
CA GLU A 215 19.41 2.57 8.02
C GLU A 215 19.05 1.08 8.10
#